data_AF-A0A9D8BT77-F1
#
_entry.id   AF-A0A9D8BT77-F1
#
_cell.length_a   1.000
_cell.length_b   1.000
_cell.length_c   1.000
_cell.angle_alpha   90.00
_cell.angle_beta   90.00
_cell.angle_gamma   90.00
#
_symmetry.space_group_name_H-M   'P 1'
#
loop_
_entity.id
_entity.type
_entity.pdbx_description
1 polymer ?
#
loop_
_entity_poly.entity_id
_entity_poly.type
_entity_poly.pdbx_seq_one_letter_code
_entity_poly.pdbx_strand_id
1 'polypeptide(L)'
;MAREPKIAIVFETFQDFQIIRRHIARLSEWGVPYQITQASALRSPERLARWIVEQEKAGIEVFIAAAGGAAGLAGAVAAKTDRLVIGVPLDTTHFRGQDALTAMMGLPGGLPVAAVGINNVENALYCALRVLALHDPEYASLLQGLHAQLAAKENDSLENIRQQYPECFPQAQGPGPAVERSAVGKSDLTAESDQVVPMESEVSLKEVPRPVEPVVQVSGDLGETALAQEHNSPSTSPAIATPRKVKCIAVSTECPDVGAIEEVVDILLDGGVVALPTDTVYGLAAVATNSAAVQRLYQIKGREKDKPIPLLIHSTRGLSHLVRDVPEAARGLIEQLWPGALTLVFRKHRSSFAEVSSGETIGIRMPDHTVTLAVISMLARPLAVTSANLSGCAPALTAAEALESFGDRIDCVLDAGRTPGEKVSTVLSVAESPFRVLREGAISLAQIKAIVADALADL
;
A
#
# COMPACT_ATOMS: atom_id res chain seq x y z
N MET A 1 45.92 15.60 -3.77
CA MET A 1 45.54 15.04 -2.46
C MET A 1 44.24 14.30 -2.66
N ALA A 2 44.05 13.13 -2.04
CA ALA A 2 42.75 12.44 -2.11
C ALA A 2 41.67 13.35 -1.50
N ARG A 3 40.55 13.53 -2.19
CA ARG A 3 39.42 14.31 -1.66
C ARG A 3 38.91 13.64 -0.38
N GLU A 4 38.54 14.46 0.60
CA GLU A 4 37.87 13.96 1.79
C GLU A 4 36.44 13.52 1.45
N PRO A 5 35.94 12.43 2.07
CA PRO A 5 34.60 11.94 1.81
C PRO A 5 33.53 12.94 2.25
N LYS A 6 32.51 13.13 1.41
CA LYS A 6 31.37 14.01 1.68
C LYS A 6 30.04 13.27 1.88
N ILE A 7 30.02 11.99 1.54
CA ILE A 7 28.85 11.11 1.63
C ILE A 7 29.15 10.01 2.66
N ALA A 8 28.27 9.83 3.62
CA ALA A 8 28.33 8.73 4.57
C ALA A 8 27.14 7.79 4.38
N ILE A 9 27.40 6.49 4.31
CA ILE A 9 26.39 5.46 4.06
C ILE A 9 26.30 4.54 5.27
N VAL A 10 25.08 4.32 5.76
CA VAL A 10 24.82 3.42 6.87
C VAL A 10 23.75 2.40 6.50
N PHE A 11 23.97 1.16 6.90
CA PHE A 11 23.05 0.05 6.66
C PHE A 11 22.95 -0.86 7.90
N GLU A 12 21.90 -1.68 8.00
CA GLU A 12 21.65 -2.45 9.22
C GLU A 12 22.16 -3.89 9.19
N THR A 13 22.02 -4.58 8.06
CA THR A 13 22.28 -6.02 7.97
C THR A 13 23.20 -6.38 6.80
N PHE A 14 23.75 -7.61 6.85
CA PHE A 14 24.54 -8.14 5.74
C PHE A 14 23.71 -8.26 4.45
N GLN A 15 22.42 -8.56 4.55
CA GLN A 15 21.53 -8.62 3.39
C GLN A 15 21.37 -7.25 2.74
N ASP A 16 21.21 -6.19 3.55
CA ASP A 16 21.18 -4.81 3.05
C ASP A 16 22.47 -4.48 2.29
N PHE A 17 23.62 -4.85 2.86
CA PHE A 17 24.93 -4.67 2.22
C PHE A 17 25.02 -5.34 0.85
N GLN A 18 24.49 -6.55 0.70
CA GLN A 18 24.51 -7.28 -0.57
C GLN A 18 23.76 -6.55 -1.69
N ILE A 19 22.71 -5.81 -1.34
CA ILE A 19 21.94 -5.00 -2.30
C ILE A 19 22.73 -3.73 -2.64
N ILE A 20 23.15 -2.96 -1.63
CA ILE A 20 23.73 -1.64 -1.86
C ILE A 20 25.14 -1.68 -2.47
N ARG A 21 25.94 -2.73 -2.21
CA ARG A 21 27.37 -2.77 -2.64
C ARG A 21 27.56 -2.60 -4.15
N ARG A 22 26.61 -3.08 -4.96
CA ARG A 22 26.69 -2.97 -6.43
C ARG A 22 26.52 -1.54 -6.90
N HIS A 23 25.72 -0.75 -6.19
CA HIS A 23 25.47 0.64 -6.53
C HIS A 23 26.55 1.56 -5.96
N ILE A 24 27.03 1.28 -4.74
CA ILE A 24 28.09 2.08 -4.10
C ILE A 24 29.41 2.02 -4.88
N ALA A 25 29.66 0.94 -5.62
CA ALA A 25 30.81 0.85 -6.53
C ALA A 25 30.85 1.98 -7.57
N ARG A 26 29.69 2.51 -7.97
CA ARG A 26 29.60 3.68 -8.88
C ARG A 26 30.25 4.92 -8.31
N LEU A 27 30.20 5.15 -6.99
CA LEU A 27 30.87 6.29 -6.37
C LEU A 27 32.38 6.24 -6.63
N SER A 28 32.98 5.05 -6.56
CA SER A 28 34.40 4.85 -6.90
C SER A 28 34.66 5.10 -8.39
N GLU A 29 33.77 4.64 -9.28
CA GLU A 29 33.87 4.89 -10.73
C GLU A 29 33.80 6.39 -11.06
N TRP A 30 33.00 7.15 -10.30
CA TRP A 30 32.85 8.59 -10.44
C TRP A 30 33.93 9.41 -9.72
N GLY A 31 34.86 8.75 -9.02
CA GLY A 31 35.89 9.43 -8.23
C GLY A 31 35.34 10.16 -7.00
N VAL A 32 34.19 9.74 -6.47
CA VAL A 32 33.50 10.36 -5.33
C VAL A 32 33.83 9.56 -4.06
N PRO A 33 34.62 10.13 -3.13
CA PRO A 33 34.94 9.44 -1.88
C PRO A 33 33.73 9.39 -0.93
N TYR A 34 33.60 8.27 -0.22
CA TYR A 34 32.52 8.03 0.72
C TYR A 34 32.99 7.27 1.96
N GLN A 35 32.20 7.34 3.02
CA GLN A 35 32.33 6.53 4.23
C GLN A 35 31.17 5.54 4.31
N ILE A 36 31.41 4.36 4.86
CA ILE A 36 30.37 3.33 4.99
C ILE A 36 30.49 2.58 6.32
N THR A 37 29.36 2.28 6.97
CA THR A 37 29.35 1.46 8.17
C THR A 37 28.08 0.60 8.29
N GLN A 38 28.17 -0.46 9.10
CA GLN A 38 27.01 -1.20 9.56
C GLN A 38 26.62 -0.74 10.97
N ALA A 39 25.39 -0.29 11.17
CA ALA A 39 24.86 0.07 12.47
C ALA A 39 23.36 -0.17 12.55
N SER A 40 22.87 -0.53 13.74
CA SER A 40 21.44 -0.71 13.97
C SER A 40 20.92 0.36 14.92
N ALA A 41 19.81 0.98 14.53
CA ALA A 41 19.15 2.03 15.32
C ALA A 41 18.58 1.49 16.65
N LEU A 42 18.15 0.23 16.67
CA LEU A 42 17.54 -0.39 17.84
C LEU A 42 18.53 -1.17 18.70
N ARG A 43 19.44 -1.93 18.06
CA ARG A 43 20.38 -2.82 18.78
C ARG A 43 21.64 -2.11 19.27
N SER A 44 22.01 -0.99 18.64
CA SER A 44 23.27 -0.29 18.91
C SER A 44 23.15 1.23 18.74
N PRO A 45 22.15 1.90 19.35
CA PRO A 45 21.86 3.32 19.13
C PRO A 45 23.05 4.23 19.49
N GLU A 46 23.77 3.94 20.56
CA GLU A 46 24.94 4.75 20.98
C GLU A 46 26.10 4.67 19.99
N ARG A 47 26.29 3.51 19.34
CA ARG A 47 27.33 3.34 18.32
C ARG A 47 26.97 4.14 17.07
N LEU A 48 25.70 4.10 16.66
CA LEU A 48 25.19 4.90 15.55
C LEU A 48 25.38 6.40 15.83
N ALA A 49 24.96 6.87 17.00
CA ALA A 49 25.07 8.28 17.39
C ALA A 49 26.53 8.76 17.40
N ARG A 50 27.46 7.99 18.00
CA ARG A 50 28.89 8.33 17.98
C ARG A 50 29.46 8.42 16.57
N TRP A 51 29.12 7.45 15.73
CA TRP A 51 29.59 7.43 14.34
C TRP A 51 29.08 8.65 13.55
N ILE A 52 27.82 9.04 13.71
CA ILE A 52 27.25 10.25 13.06
C ILE A 52 28.06 11.50 13.44
N VAL A 53 28.33 11.70 14.74
CA VAL A 53 29.12 12.86 15.22
C VAL A 53 30.55 12.83 14.68
N GLU A 54 31.17 11.65 14.60
CA GLU A 54 32.50 11.50 13.99
C GLU A 54 32.50 11.84 12.50
N GLN A 55 31.46 11.43 11.77
CA GLN A 55 31.29 11.72 10.35
C GLN A 55 31.07 13.22 10.08
N GLU A 56 30.25 13.90 10.88
CA GLU A 56 30.07 15.35 10.77
C GLU A 56 31.38 16.12 11.01
N LYS A 57 32.17 15.69 12.01
CA LYS A 57 33.51 16.25 12.26
C LYS A 57 34.48 16.00 11.11
N ALA A 58 34.31 14.89 10.39
CA ALA A 58 35.07 14.57 9.18
C ALA A 58 34.57 15.31 7.93
N GLY A 59 33.59 16.23 8.07
CA GLY A 59 33.14 17.08 6.97
C GLY A 59 32.09 16.44 6.06
N ILE A 60 31.41 15.38 6.52
CA ILE A 60 30.28 14.76 5.81
C ILE A 60 29.11 15.75 5.71
N GLU A 61 28.48 15.78 4.54
CA GLU A 61 27.38 16.70 4.23
C GLU A 61 26.07 15.98 3.95
N VAL A 62 26.13 14.71 3.53
CA VAL A 62 24.95 13.89 3.21
C VAL A 62 25.09 12.51 3.85
N PHE A 63 24.04 12.10 4.56
CA PHE A 63 23.90 10.74 5.05
C PHE A 63 22.92 9.95 4.17
N ILE A 64 23.29 8.72 3.82
CA ILE A 64 22.42 7.77 3.14
C ILE A 64 22.15 6.61 4.09
N ALA A 65 20.90 6.43 4.48
CA ALA A 65 20.47 5.37 5.39
C ALA A 65 19.68 4.31 4.61
N ALA A 66 20.29 3.14 4.40
CA ALA A 66 19.70 2.06 3.63
C ALA A 66 19.27 0.90 4.54
N ALA A 67 17.96 0.62 4.58
CA ALA A 67 17.40 -0.41 5.44
C ALA A 67 16.09 -0.97 4.86
N GLY A 68 15.84 -2.26 5.09
CA GLY A 68 14.52 -2.86 4.91
C GLY A 68 13.80 -3.08 6.24
N GLY A 69 14.24 -4.08 7.00
CA GLY A 69 13.54 -4.54 8.21
C GLY A 69 13.50 -3.59 9.41
N ALA A 70 14.38 -2.58 9.48
CA ALA A 70 14.17 -1.44 10.37
C ALA A 70 14.18 -0.12 9.61
N ALA A 71 13.02 0.13 9.01
CA ALA A 71 12.35 1.41 8.81
C ALA A 71 12.81 2.61 9.70
N GLY A 72 13.24 2.38 10.94
CA GLY A 72 13.69 3.43 11.86
C GLY A 72 15.12 3.94 11.65
N LEU A 73 15.96 3.31 10.81
CA LEU A 73 17.37 3.74 10.67
C LEU A 73 17.49 5.19 10.17
N ALA A 74 16.77 5.54 9.11
CA ALA A 74 16.85 6.89 8.54
C ALA A 74 16.35 7.95 9.54
N GLY A 75 15.25 7.68 10.25
CA GLY A 75 14.75 8.55 11.31
C GLY A 75 15.73 8.67 12.48
N ALA A 76 16.39 7.58 12.87
CA ALA A 76 17.38 7.60 13.94
C ALA A 76 18.64 8.41 13.57
N VAL A 77 19.04 8.38 12.28
CA VAL A 77 20.10 9.25 11.78
C VAL A 77 19.63 10.71 11.79
N ALA A 78 18.46 11.01 11.22
CA ALA A 78 17.91 12.37 11.16
C ALA A 78 17.70 12.99 12.55
N ALA A 79 17.39 12.19 13.57
CA ALA A 79 17.27 12.66 14.95
C ALA A 79 18.61 13.09 15.60
N LYS A 80 19.74 12.86 14.93
CA LYS A 80 21.10 13.09 15.46
C LYS A 80 21.98 13.99 14.59
N THR A 81 21.48 14.46 13.46
CA THR A 81 22.22 15.29 12.51
C THR A 81 21.34 16.41 11.96
N ASP A 82 21.95 17.55 11.65
CA ASP A 82 21.32 18.63 10.87
C ASP A 82 21.58 18.50 9.37
N ARG A 83 22.39 17.51 8.97
CA ARG A 83 22.74 17.23 7.57
C ARG A 83 21.60 16.50 6.87
N LEU A 84 21.59 16.60 5.55
CA LEU A 84 20.57 15.91 4.75
C LEU A 84 20.68 14.40 4.96
N VAL A 85 19.55 13.78 5.30
CA VAL A 85 19.40 12.34 5.37
C VAL A 85 18.54 11.84 4.23
N ILE A 86 19.10 10.92 3.44
CA ILE A 86 18.41 10.23 2.35
C ILE A 86 18.15 8.79 2.79
N GLY A 87 16.87 8.43 2.94
CA GLY A 87 16.42 7.07 3.19
C GLY A 87 16.35 6.24 1.91
N VAL A 88 16.93 5.04 1.95
CA VAL A 88 16.83 4.06 0.87
C VAL A 88 16.09 2.82 1.39
N PRO A 89 14.80 2.68 1.09
CA PRO A 89 14.05 1.50 1.52
C PRO A 89 14.51 0.28 0.72
N LEU A 90 14.81 -0.83 1.41
CA LEU A 90 15.31 -2.05 0.77
C LEU A 90 14.29 -3.19 0.83
N ASP A 91 14.24 -3.97 -0.25
CA ASP A 91 13.47 -5.23 -0.35
C ASP A 91 14.21 -6.36 0.37
N THR A 92 14.26 -6.28 1.70
CA THR A 92 14.83 -7.35 2.55
C THR A 92 13.79 -7.96 3.49
N THR A 93 12.54 -7.49 3.45
CA THR A 93 11.41 -7.96 4.26
C THR A 93 10.36 -8.68 3.42
N HIS A 94 9.41 -9.35 4.08
CA HIS A 94 8.28 -9.98 3.41
C HIS A 94 7.36 -8.99 2.68
N PHE A 95 7.42 -7.70 3.01
CA PHE A 95 6.62 -6.63 2.40
C PHE A 95 7.31 -5.96 1.21
N ARG A 96 8.42 -6.53 0.73
CA ARG A 96 9.18 -6.01 -0.41
C ARG A 96 9.60 -4.55 -0.26
N GLY A 97 9.99 -4.13 0.94
CA GLY A 97 10.43 -2.78 1.24
C GLY A 97 9.33 -1.72 1.31
N GLN A 98 8.06 -2.09 1.17
CA GLN A 98 6.93 -1.16 1.33
C GLN A 98 6.78 -0.67 2.77
N ASP A 99 7.05 -1.55 3.73
CA ASP A 99 7.18 -1.24 5.14
C ASP A 99 8.29 -0.21 5.41
N ALA A 100 9.47 -0.43 4.82
CA ALA A 100 10.59 0.51 4.92
C ALA A 100 10.25 1.88 4.31
N LEU A 101 9.67 1.89 3.11
CA LEU A 101 9.28 3.12 2.41
C LEU A 101 8.24 3.90 3.22
N THR A 102 7.19 3.23 3.67
CA THR A 102 6.10 3.86 4.43
C THR A 102 6.62 4.46 5.73
N ALA A 103 7.53 3.78 6.43
CA ALA A 103 8.09 4.31 7.66
C ALA A 103 9.05 5.50 7.45
N MET A 104 9.85 5.50 6.36
CA MET A 104 10.69 6.64 6.01
C MET A 104 9.87 7.87 5.63
N MET A 105 8.75 7.66 4.92
CA MET A 105 7.82 8.73 4.52
C MET A 105 6.89 9.18 5.65
N GLY A 106 6.58 8.29 6.60
CA GLY A 106 5.67 8.51 7.72
C GLY A 106 6.32 9.07 8.98
N LEU A 107 7.54 9.63 8.88
CA LEU A 107 8.20 10.26 10.01
C LEU A 107 7.43 11.52 10.47
N PRO A 108 7.39 11.81 11.79
CA PRO A 108 6.70 12.97 12.31
C PRO A 108 7.33 14.29 11.82
N GLY A 109 6.52 15.35 11.78
CA GLY A 109 6.99 16.69 11.41
C GLY A 109 8.18 17.15 12.26
N GLY A 110 9.16 17.79 11.63
CA GLY A 110 10.40 18.28 12.27
C GLY A 110 11.62 17.37 12.13
N LEU A 111 11.46 16.14 11.61
CA LEU A 111 12.56 15.22 11.31
C LEU A 111 12.54 14.80 9.83
N PRO A 112 12.88 15.72 8.90
CA PRO A 112 12.76 15.45 7.48
C PRO A 112 13.76 14.38 7.03
N VAL A 113 13.25 13.35 6.35
CA VAL A 113 14.05 12.38 5.59
C VAL A 113 13.57 12.43 4.15
N ALA A 114 14.50 12.61 3.22
CA ALA A 114 14.20 12.43 1.80
C ALA A 114 14.23 10.92 1.51
N ALA A 115 13.14 10.34 1.00
CA ALA A 115 13.14 8.92 0.60
C ALA A 115 13.22 8.78 -0.92
N VAL A 116 13.99 7.82 -1.39
CA VAL A 116 13.96 7.35 -2.79
C VAL A 116 13.09 6.10 -2.92
N GLY A 117 12.88 5.64 -4.15
CA GLY A 117 12.15 4.40 -4.41
C GLY A 117 12.83 3.16 -3.80
N ILE A 118 12.06 2.08 -3.65
CA ILE A 118 12.54 0.81 -3.09
C ILE A 118 13.71 0.25 -3.94
N ASN A 119 14.77 -0.17 -3.25
CA ASN A 119 16.06 -0.61 -3.82
C ASN A 119 16.76 0.42 -4.71
N ASN A 120 16.30 1.67 -4.73
CA ASN A 120 16.82 2.68 -5.65
C ASN A 120 18.01 3.45 -5.05
N VAL A 121 19.06 2.69 -4.69
CA VAL A 121 20.30 3.23 -4.11
C VAL A 121 20.93 4.24 -5.06
N GLU A 122 20.89 3.98 -6.36
CA GLU A 122 21.48 4.84 -7.38
C GLU A 122 20.87 6.25 -7.38
N ASN A 123 19.55 6.38 -7.27
CA ASN A 123 18.92 7.69 -7.15
C ASN A 123 19.34 8.42 -5.86
N ALA A 124 19.56 7.70 -4.76
CA ALA A 124 20.09 8.33 -3.54
C ALA A 124 21.50 8.90 -3.75
N LEU A 125 22.34 8.21 -4.54
CA LEU A 125 23.66 8.73 -4.92
C LEU A 125 23.55 9.99 -5.79
N TYR A 126 22.65 9.99 -6.79
CA TYR A 126 22.39 11.18 -7.61
C TYR A 126 21.85 12.35 -6.78
N CYS A 127 20.94 12.10 -5.85
CA CYS A 127 20.44 13.13 -4.92
C CYS A 127 21.58 13.71 -4.08
N ALA A 128 22.46 12.87 -3.53
CA ALA A 128 23.64 13.33 -2.80
C ALA A 128 24.57 14.18 -3.67
N LEU A 129 24.87 13.74 -4.90
CA LEU A 129 25.68 14.51 -5.84
C LEU A 129 25.06 15.86 -6.22
N ARG A 130 23.73 15.91 -6.38
CA ARG A 130 23.02 17.17 -6.66
C ARG A 130 23.18 18.19 -5.55
N VAL A 131 23.19 17.74 -4.29
CA VAL A 131 23.42 18.61 -3.13
C VAL A 131 24.85 19.14 -3.13
N LEU A 132 25.83 18.26 -3.32
CA LEU A 132 27.24 18.67 -3.40
C LEU A 132 27.50 19.61 -4.59
N ALA A 133 26.84 19.39 -5.72
CA ALA A 133 26.92 20.23 -6.91
C ALA A 133 26.39 21.66 -6.73
N LEU A 134 25.63 21.95 -5.66
CA LEU A 134 25.14 23.31 -5.38
C LEU A 134 26.28 24.28 -5.04
N HIS A 135 27.39 23.78 -4.49
CA HIS A 135 28.51 24.60 -4.04
C HIS A 135 29.88 24.14 -4.56
N ASP A 136 29.93 22.99 -5.23
CA ASP A 136 31.16 22.43 -5.80
C ASP A 136 31.06 22.25 -7.33
N PRO A 137 31.82 23.02 -8.13
CA PRO A 137 31.74 23.00 -9.59
C PRO A 137 32.24 21.70 -10.21
N GLU A 138 33.07 20.92 -9.51
CA GLU A 138 33.52 19.63 -10.03
C GLU A 138 32.38 18.60 -9.97
N TYR A 139 31.61 18.58 -8.87
CA TYR A 139 30.43 17.71 -8.76
C TYR A 139 29.32 18.14 -9.73
N ALA A 140 29.16 19.45 -9.97
CA ALA A 140 28.25 19.94 -11.01
C ALA A 140 28.64 19.44 -12.41
N SER A 141 29.94 19.51 -12.76
CA SER A 141 30.46 19.02 -14.04
C SER A 141 30.30 17.51 -14.19
N LEU A 142 30.59 16.75 -13.12
CA LEU A 142 30.36 15.30 -13.09
C LEU A 142 28.89 14.97 -13.36
N LEU A 143 27.96 15.63 -12.67
CA LEU A 143 26.52 15.38 -12.80
C LEU A 143 26.03 15.68 -14.23
N GLN A 144 26.49 16.77 -14.84
CA GLN A 144 26.18 17.09 -16.24
C GLN A 144 26.67 15.99 -17.19
N GLY A 145 27.88 15.47 -16.97
CA GLY A 145 28.42 14.34 -17.73
C GLY A 145 27.58 13.08 -17.60
N LEU A 146 27.16 12.73 -16.37
CA LEU A 146 26.30 11.58 -16.12
C LEU A 146 24.92 11.72 -16.79
N HIS A 147 24.31 12.90 -16.75
CA HIS A 147 23.05 13.16 -17.46
C HIS A 147 23.20 13.04 -18.98
N ALA A 148 24.30 13.55 -19.56
CA ALA A 148 24.58 13.41 -20.98
C ALA A 148 24.72 11.94 -21.41
N GLN A 149 25.35 11.10 -20.58
CA GLN A 149 25.46 9.65 -20.83
C GLN A 149 24.09 8.95 -20.82
N LEU A 150 23.19 9.34 -19.92
CA LEU A 150 21.82 8.80 -19.89
C LEU A 150 21.05 9.16 -21.16
N ALA A 151 21.12 10.42 -21.59
CA ALA A 151 20.47 10.88 -22.81
C ALA A 151 21.04 10.18 -24.07
N ALA A 152 22.35 9.97 -24.12
CA ALA A 152 22.98 9.20 -25.20
C ALA A 152 22.47 7.75 -25.24
N LYS A 153 22.39 7.08 -24.08
CA LYS A 153 21.88 5.71 -23.98
C LYS A 153 20.41 5.59 -24.38
N GLU A 154 19.59 6.60 -24.05
CA GLU A 154 18.18 6.66 -24.48
C GLU A 154 18.07 6.80 -26.00
N ASN A 155 18.88 7.68 -26.60
CA ASN A 155 18.93 7.84 -28.06
C ASN A 155 19.37 6.53 -28.74
N ASP A 156 20.43 5.88 -28.25
CA ASP A 156 20.88 4.59 -28.78
C ASP A 156 19.78 3.53 -28.66
N SER A 157 19.06 3.49 -27.53
CA SER A 157 17.93 2.58 -27.34
C SER A 157 16.78 2.88 -28.31
N LEU A 158 16.46 4.15 -28.53
CA LEU A 158 15.44 4.57 -29.47
C LEU A 158 15.81 4.19 -30.91
N GLU A 159 17.07 4.36 -31.29
CA GLU A 159 17.58 3.95 -32.60
C GLU A 159 17.49 2.43 -32.78
N ASN A 160 17.85 1.65 -31.77
CA ASN A 160 17.70 0.19 -31.79
C ASN A 160 16.23 -0.23 -31.96
N ILE A 161 15.30 0.41 -31.23
CA ILE A 161 13.86 0.13 -31.35
C ILE A 161 13.37 0.50 -32.75
N ARG A 162 13.79 1.64 -33.31
CA ARG A 162 13.45 2.06 -34.68
C ARG A 162 13.95 1.09 -35.75
N GLN A 163 15.14 0.53 -35.56
CA GLN A 163 15.69 -0.48 -36.46
C GLN A 163 14.93 -1.81 -36.36
N GLN A 164 14.49 -2.19 -35.16
CA GLN A 164 13.81 -3.46 -34.92
C GLN A 164 12.33 -3.44 -35.31
N TYR A 165 11.67 -2.28 -35.18
CA TYR A 165 10.24 -2.10 -35.43
C TYR A 165 9.97 -0.88 -36.33
N PRO A 166 10.48 -0.86 -37.57
CA PRO A 166 10.37 0.30 -38.46
C PRO A 166 8.91 0.67 -38.78
N GLU A 167 7.99 -0.29 -38.77
CA GLU A 167 6.55 -0.08 -38.96
C GLU A 167 5.89 0.74 -37.86
N CYS A 168 6.43 0.71 -36.64
CA CYS A 168 5.94 1.47 -35.49
C CYS A 168 6.42 2.94 -35.51
N PHE A 169 7.43 3.26 -36.33
CA PHE A 169 8.02 4.58 -36.47
C PHE A 169 7.94 5.05 -37.92
N PRO A 170 6.76 5.43 -38.42
CA PRO A 170 6.63 5.98 -39.76
C PRO A 170 7.58 7.17 -39.92
N GLN A 171 8.36 7.18 -41.00
CA GLN A 171 9.25 8.30 -41.30
C GLN A 171 8.44 9.59 -41.26
N ALA A 172 8.93 10.58 -40.51
CA ALA A 172 8.40 11.92 -40.60
C ALA A 172 8.51 12.33 -42.07
N GLN A 173 7.37 12.36 -42.77
CA GLN A 173 7.29 13.08 -44.03
C GLN A 173 7.79 14.49 -43.72
N GLY A 174 8.75 14.99 -44.52
CA GLY A 174 9.34 16.31 -44.34
C GLY A 174 8.28 17.39 -44.09
N PRO A 175 8.65 18.55 -43.51
CA PRO A 175 7.70 19.44 -42.85
C PRO A 175 6.42 19.59 -43.67
N GLY A 176 5.33 19.01 -43.15
CA GLY A 176 4.02 19.12 -43.78
C GLY A 176 3.67 20.60 -43.98
N PRO A 177 2.87 20.93 -45.00
CA PRO A 177 2.57 22.32 -45.32
C PRO A 177 2.07 23.01 -44.05
N ALA A 178 2.65 24.19 -43.76
CA ALA A 178 2.26 25.00 -42.62
C ALA A 178 0.74 25.10 -42.60
N VAL A 179 0.12 24.53 -41.56
CA VAL A 179 -1.30 24.70 -41.32
C VAL A 179 -1.48 26.18 -40.98
N GLU A 180 -1.85 26.97 -41.97
CA GLU A 180 -2.41 28.30 -41.74
C GLU A 180 -3.59 28.12 -40.79
N ARG A 181 -3.40 28.58 -39.55
CA ARG A 181 -4.50 28.73 -38.61
C ARG A 181 -5.41 29.83 -39.16
N SER A 182 -6.43 29.39 -39.90
CA SER A 182 -7.61 30.18 -40.22
C SER A 182 -8.14 30.86 -38.96
N ALA A 183 -8.27 32.17 -39.06
CA ALA A 183 -8.74 33.05 -38.01
C ALA A 183 -10.17 32.70 -37.61
N VAL A 184 -10.35 32.32 -36.34
CA VAL A 184 -11.63 32.50 -35.63
C VAL A 184 -11.35 33.37 -34.42
N GLY A 185 -11.71 34.65 -34.57
CA GLY A 185 -12.17 35.55 -33.53
C GLY A 185 -11.39 35.62 -32.22
N LYS A 186 -10.33 36.43 -32.20
CA LYS A 186 -10.12 37.34 -31.07
C LYS A 186 -10.24 38.75 -31.62
N SER A 187 -11.45 39.29 -31.55
CA SER A 187 -11.62 40.72 -31.51
C SER A 187 -10.98 41.26 -30.23
N ASP A 188 -10.45 42.47 -30.39
CA ASP A 188 -10.17 43.45 -29.36
C ASP A 188 -8.76 43.47 -28.77
N LEU A 189 -8.02 44.43 -29.37
CA LEU A 189 -7.04 45.35 -28.78
C LEU A 189 -5.55 45.08 -29.09
N THR A 190 -5.21 45.47 -30.32
CA THR A 190 -4.03 46.26 -30.74
C THR A 190 -3.26 46.91 -29.59
N ALA A 191 -1.96 46.62 -29.45
CA ALA A 191 -0.83 47.35 -30.03
C ALA A 191 -0.24 48.40 -29.06
N GLU A 192 1.01 48.22 -28.64
CA GLU A 192 2.14 49.10 -28.98
C GLU A 192 3.37 48.86 -28.09
N SER A 193 4.52 48.88 -28.77
CA SER A 193 5.87 49.28 -28.32
C SER A 193 6.68 48.40 -27.37
N ASP A 194 7.81 47.95 -27.94
CA ASP A 194 9.13 47.84 -27.31
C ASP A 194 9.41 48.93 -26.26
N GLN A 195 9.93 48.53 -25.10
CA GLN A 195 11.04 49.22 -24.45
C GLN A 195 11.70 48.35 -23.37
N VAL A 196 13.00 48.11 -23.57
CA VAL A 196 13.97 47.68 -22.56
C VAL A 196 14.26 48.86 -21.63
N VAL A 197 14.20 48.71 -20.30
CA VAL A 197 15.08 49.32 -19.26
C VAL A 197 14.79 48.61 -17.91
N PRO A 198 15.82 48.35 -17.05
CA PRO A 198 15.73 47.47 -15.89
C PRO A 198 15.31 48.22 -14.62
N MET A 199 14.78 47.51 -13.61
CA MET A 199 14.61 48.08 -12.27
C MET A 199 14.78 47.04 -11.17
N GLU A 200 15.79 47.28 -10.35
CA GLU A 200 15.85 46.93 -8.94
C GLU A 200 14.53 47.29 -8.24
N SER A 201 14.05 46.43 -7.35
CA SER A 201 13.35 46.91 -6.15
C SER A 201 13.36 45.84 -5.07
N GLU A 202 13.89 46.25 -3.92
CA GLU A 202 13.83 45.58 -2.64
C GLU A 202 12.39 45.17 -2.31
N VAL A 203 12.17 43.87 -2.03
CA VAL A 203 10.94 43.43 -1.39
C VAL A 203 11.18 43.41 0.11
N SER A 204 10.66 44.45 0.74
CA SER A 204 10.53 44.65 2.18
C SER A 204 9.91 43.43 2.88
N LEU A 205 10.66 42.84 3.81
CA LEU A 205 10.19 41.82 4.75
C LEU A 205 9.13 42.43 5.65
N LYS A 206 7.85 42.23 5.33
CA LYS A 206 6.75 42.48 6.27
C LYS A 206 6.69 41.37 7.31
N GLU A 207 6.73 41.81 8.55
CA GLU A 207 6.78 41.09 9.81
C GLU A 207 5.84 39.88 9.90
N VAL A 208 6.42 38.76 10.29
CA VAL A 208 5.72 37.55 10.75
C VAL A 208 5.12 37.83 12.14
N PRO A 209 3.81 37.66 12.37
CA PRO A 209 3.26 37.81 13.72
C PRO A 209 3.73 36.66 14.61
N ARG A 210 4.27 37.01 15.78
CA ARG A 210 4.80 36.08 16.80
C ARG A 210 3.72 35.13 17.32
N PRO A 211 4.06 33.87 17.65
CA PRO A 211 3.13 32.95 18.28
C PRO A 211 2.80 33.39 19.72
N VAL A 212 1.52 33.28 20.06
CA VAL A 212 0.96 33.54 21.38
C VAL A 212 1.31 32.36 22.31
N GLU A 213 1.93 32.64 23.45
CA GLU A 213 2.24 31.64 24.49
C GLU A 213 0.95 31.11 25.13
N PRO A 214 0.80 29.78 25.33
CA PRO A 214 -0.23 29.25 26.19
C PRO A 214 0.20 29.34 27.66
N VAL A 215 -0.63 30.02 28.46
CA VAL A 215 -0.55 30.10 29.92
C VAL A 215 -0.78 28.70 30.51
N VAL A 216 0.25 28.16 31.16
CA VAL A 216 0.18 26.95 31.98
C VAL A 216 -0.30 27.34 33.38
N GLN A 217 -1.45 26.82 33.82
CA GLN A 217 -1.79 26.75 35.24
C GLN A 217 -1.51 25.34 35.75
N VAL A 218 -0.52 25.25 36.64
CA VAL A 218 -0.19 24.09 37.45
C VAL A 218 -0.92 24.19 38.79
N SER A 219 -1.68 23.15 39.12
CA SER A 219 -2.06 22.73 40.48
C SER A 219 -2.41 21.25 40.34
N GLY A 220 -1.67 20.26 40.84
CA GLY A 220 -0.90 20.19 42.06
C GLY A 220 -1.77 19.52 43.11
N ASP A 221 -1.75 18.19 43.19
CA ASP A 221 -1.78 17.52 44.48
C ASP A 221 -1.16 16.12 44.44
N LEU A 222 -0.38 15.86 45.48
CA LEU A 222 0.38 14.64 45.74
C LEU A 222 -0.48 13.67 46.57
N GLY A 223 -0.34 12.38 46.31
CA GLY A 223 -0.93 11.33 47.14
C GLY A 223 -0.30 9.97 46.86
N GLU A 224 0.80 9.68 47.55
CA GLU A 224 1.33 8.32 47.74
C GLU A 224 0.30 7.46 48.48
N THR A 225 0.14 6.19 48.10
CA THR A 225 0.55 5.01 48.91
C THR A 225 -0.11 3.71 48.45
N ALA A 226 0.63 2.62 48.72
CA ALA A 226 0.21 1.25 48.99
C ALA A 226 0.14 0.24 47.82
N LEU A 227 1.24 -0.52 47.76
CA LEU A 227 1.33 -1.91 47.32
C LEU A 227 0.29 -2.79 48.02
N ALA A 228 -0.43 -3.60 47.23
CA ALA A 228 -0.93 -4.90 47.67
C ALA A 228 -0.94 -5.87 46.48
N GLN A 229 -0.16 -6.94 46.63
CA GLN A 229 -0.20 -8.12 45.76
C GLN A 229 -1.45 -8.93 46.10
N GLU A 230 -2.24 -9.33 45.12
CA GLU A 230 -3.09 -10.50 45.24
C GLU A 230 -2.99 -11.37 43.99
N HIS A 231 -2.54 -12.61 44.23
CA HIS A 231 -2.67 -13.73 43.33
C HIS A 231 -4.15 -14.05 43.09
N ASN A 232 -4.55 -14.23 41.83
CA ASN A 232 -5.53 -15.25 41.50
C ASN A 232 -5.43 -15.73 40.05
N SER A 233 -5.27 -17.04 39.90
CA SER A 233 -5.26 -17.79 38.64
C SER A 233 -6.68 -17.86 38.03
N PRO A 234 -6.81 -18.15 36.71
CA PRO A 234 -8.00 -17.82 35.94
C PRO A 234 -9.07 -18.91 36.01
N SER A 235 -10.31 -18.50 36.31
CA SER A 235 -11.51 -19.32 36.09
C SER A 235 -12.20 -18.91 34.79
N THR A 236 -12.36 -19.90 33.93
CA THR A 236 -13.00 -19.86 32.61
C THR A 236 -14.53 -19.73 32.69
N SER A 237 -15.08 -18.71 32.03
CA SER A 237 -16.38 -18.76 31.32
C SER A 237 -16.50 -17.53 30.41
N PRO A 238 -17.02 -17.69 29.17
CA PRO A 238 -17.10 -16.59 28.21
C PRO A 238 -18.19 -15.61 28.65
N ALA A 239 -17.81 -14.35 28.86
CA ALA A 239 -18.75 -13.26 29.07
C ALA A 239 -19.62 -13.11 27.83
N ILE A 240 -20.94 -13.29 27.99
CA ILE A 240 -21.93 -12.91 26.99
C ILE A 240 -21.90 -11.38 26.91
N ALA A 241 -21.37 -10.85 25.81
CA ALA A 241 -21.24 -9.42 25.58
C ALA A 241 -22.64 -8.76 25.55
N THR A 242 -22.76 -7.65 26.27
CA THR A 242 -23.92 -6.74 26.25
C THR A 242 -24.14 -6.17 24.84
N PRO A 243 -25.39 -5.84 24.44
CA PRO A 243 -25.69 -5.39 23.09
C PRO A 243 -25.02 -4.03 22.83
N ARG A 244 -24.00 -4.02 21.96
CA ARG A 244 -23.39 -2.79 21.44
C ARG A 244 -24.31 -2.23 20.37
N LYS A 245 -24.63 -0.94 20.46
CA LYS A 245 -25.41 -0.21 19.44
C LYS A 245 -24.64 -0.29 18.11
N VAL A 246 -25.32 -0.68 17.02
CA VAL A 246 -24.68 -0.79 15.70
C VAL A 246 -24.12 0.54 15.27
N LYS A 247 -22.86 0.55 14.85
CA LYS A 247 -22.22 1.75 14.30
C LYS A 247 -22.45 1.83 12.80
N CYS A 248 -22.84 2.99 12.29
CA CYS A 248 -22.94 3.25 10.87
C CYS A 248 -21.81 4.22 10.49
N ILE A 249 -20.92 3.80 9.60
CA ILE A 249 -19.75 4.58 9.17
C ILE A 249 -19.93 4.86 7.69
N ALA A 250 -20.08 6.14 7.33
CA ALA A 250 -20.18 6.56 5.93
C ALA A 250 -18.78 6.74 5.33
N VAL A 251 -18.57 6.25 4.11
CA VAL A 251 -17.30 6.34 3.40
C VAL A 251 -17.52 6.59 1.91
N SER A 252 -16.70 7.46 1.31
CA SER A 252 -16.72 7.65 -0.15
C SER A 252 -16.08 6.48 -0.87
N THR A 253 -16.66 6.06 -2.00
CA THR A 253 -16.09 5.03 -2.89
C THR A 253 -14.91 5.55 -3.71
N GLU A 254 -14.89 6.85 -4.02
CA GLU A 254 -13.84 7.48 -4.84
C GLU A 254 -12.57 7.76 -4.04
N CYS A 255 -12.71 8.14 -2.77
CA CYS A 255 -11.60 8.38 -1.86
C CYS A 255 -11.99 7.89 -0.46
N PRO A 256 -11.72 6.61 -0.13
CA PRO A 256 -12.05 6.06 1.16
C PRO A 256 -11.25 6.76 2.27
N ASP A 257 -11.95 7.36 3.23
CA ASP A 257 -11.31 7.97 4.41
C ASP A 257 -10.60 6.89 5.22
N VAL A 258 -9.29 7.08 5.44
CA VAL A 258 -8.44 6.12 6.16
C VAL A 258 -8.94 5.89 7.57
N GLY A 259 -9.39 6.95 8.27
CA GLY A 259 -9.87 6.82 9.65
C GLY A 259 -11.14 5.97 9.76
N ALA A 260 -12.05 6.09 8.79
CA ALA A 260 -13.25 5.26 8.70
C ALA A 260 -12.91 3.77 8.44
N ILE A 261 -11.90 3.50 7.59
CA ILE A 261 -11.46 2.14 7.30
C ILE A 261 -10.74 1.52 8.52
N GLU A 262 -9.86 2.28 9.18
CA GLU A 262 -9.17 1.85 10.41
C GLU A 262 -10.17 1.42 11.47
N GLU A 263 -11.22 2.22 11.66
CA GLU A 263 -12.24 1.93 12.66
C GLU A 263 -13.02 0.65 12.37
N VAL A 264 -13.35 0.39 11.10
CA VAL A 264 -13.96 -0.88 10.67
C VAL A 264 -13.01 -2.06 10.90
N VAL A 265 -11.72 -1.86 10.64
CA VAL A 265 -10.68 -2.88 10.85
C VAL A 265 -10.54 -3.20 12.33
N ASP A 266 -10.57 -2.21 13.22
CA ASP A 266 -10.53 -2.42 14.67
C ASP A 266 -11.73 -3.25 15.14
N ILE A 267 -12.94 -2.94 14.66
CA ILE A 267 -14.15 -3.72 14.97
C ILE A 267 -14.02 -5.18 14.50
N LEU A 268 -13.45 -5.40 13.31
CA LEU A 268 -13.21 -6.75 12.78
C LEU A 268 -12.14 -7.50 13.60
N LEU A 269 -11.07 -6.83 14.01
CA LEU A 269 -10.00 -7.39 14.85
C LEU A 269 -10.51 -7.79 16.23
N ASP A 270 -11.44 -7.02 16.80
CA ASP A 270 -12.15 -7.33 18.04
C ASP A 270 -13.12 -8.54 17.92
N GLY A 271 -13.25 -9.13 16.73
CA GLY A 271 -14.15 -10.26 16.47
C GLY A 271 -15.59 -9.83 16.16
N GLY A 272 -15.79 -8.55 15.83
CA GLY A 272 -17.06 -8.02 15.37
C GLY A 272 -17.46 -8.53 13.98
N VAL A 273 -18.74 -8.35 13.67
CA VAL A 273 -19.36 -8.68 12.40
C VAL A 273 -19.82 -7.39 11.73
N VAL A 274 -19.34 -7.15 10.51
CA VAL A 274 -19.53 -5.90 9.78
C VAL A 274 -20.27 -6.15 8.46
N ALA A 275 -21.25 -5.32 8.13
CA ALA A 275 -21.82 -5.29 6.79
C ALA A 275 -20.98 -4.39 5.87
N LEU A 276 -20.46 -4.97 4.78
CA LEU A 276 -19.58 -4.33 3.81
C LEU A 276 -20.23 -4.28 2.42
N PRO A 277 -20.04 -3.21 1.64
CA PRO A 277 -20.47 -3.13 0.26
C PRO A 277 -19.61 -4.03 -0.65
N THR A 278 -20.14 -4.57 -1.74
CA THR A 278 -19.34 -5.27 -2.76
C THR A 278 -19.79 -4.87 -4.16
N ASP A 279 -19.05 -5.30 -5.18
CA ASP A 279 -19.40 -5.21 -6.61
C ASP A 279 -20.69 -5.98 -6.98
N THR A 280 -21.29 -6.70 -6.02
CA THR A 280 -22.54 -7.44 -6.22
C THR A 280 -23.65 -6.92 -5.30
N VAL A 281 -23.58 -7.29 -4.03
CA VAL A 281 -24.56 -6.96 -2.99
C VAL A 281 -23.82 -6.68 -1.67
N TYR A 282 -24.49 -6.13 -0.66
CA TYR A 282 -23.86 -6.04 0.66
C TYR A 282 -23.56 -7.44 1.21
N GLY A 283 -22.42 -7.56 1.86
CA GLY A 283 -21.93 -8.80 2.47
C GLY A 283 -21.75 -8.62 3.97
N LEU A 284 -22.25 -9.58 4.75
CA LEU A 284 -21.95 -9.69 6.16
C LEU A 284 -20.62 -10.41 6.33
N ALA A 285 -19.65 -9.73 6.95
CA ALA A 285 -18.26 -10.12 7.01
C ALA A 285 -17.78 -10.33 8.45
N ALA A 286 -16.94 -11.34 8.62
CA ALA A 286 -16.19 -11.60 9.85
C ALA A 286 -14.77 -12.07 9.51
N VAL A 287 -13.81 -11.87 10.41
CA VAL A 287 -12.43 -12.32 10.20
C VAL A 287 -12.39 -13.85 10.15
N ALA A 288 -11.95 -14.40 9.02
CA ALA A 288 -12.01 -15.84 8.77
C ALA A 288 -11.10 -16.66 9.70
N THR A 289 -10.03 -16.06 10.22
CA THR A 289 -9.12 -16.69 11.17
C THR A 289 -9.61 -16.64 12.62
N ASN A 290 -10.73 -15.97 12.90
CA ASN A 290 -11.33 -15.91 14.23
C ASN A 290 -12.56 -16.83 14.29
N SER A 291 -12.40 -18.02 14.88
CA SER A 291 -13.45 -19.02 15.01
C SER A 291 -14.72 -18.49 15.70
N ALA A 292 -14.59 -17.63 16.72
CA ALA A 292 -15.73 -17.08 17.44
C ALA A 292 -16.53 -16.10 16.55
N ALA A 293 -15.83 -15.26 15.79
CA ALA A 293 -16.47 -14.32 14.87
C ALA A 293 -17.20 -15.05 13.72
N VAL A 294 -16.59 -16.12 13.18
CA VAL A 294 -17.23 -16.96 12.16
C VAL A 294 -18.46 -17.68 12.71
N GLN A 295 -18.40 -18.21 13.93
CA GLN A 295 -19.57 -18.82 14.58
C GLN A 295 -20.71 -17.81 14.78
N ARG A 296 -20.39 -16.59 15.20
CA ARG A 296 -21.35 -15.49 15.30
C ARG A 296 -21.97 -15.15 13.95
N LEU A 297 -21.17 -15.14 12.87
CA LEU A 297 -21.65 -14.94 11.50
C LEU A 297 -22.71 -15.99 11.10
N TYR A 298 -22.46 -17.27 11.39
CA TYR A 298 -23.43 -18.36 11.15
C TYR A 298 -24.72 -18.18 11.98
N GLN A 299 -24.58 -17.79 13.26
CA GLN A 299 -25.71 -17.56 14.17
C GLN A 299 -26.59 -16.40 13.71
N ILE A 300 -26.00 -15.25 13.37
CA ILE A 300 -26.72 -14.06 12.88
C ILE A 300 -27.50 -14.39 11.60
N LYS A 301 -26.86 -15.14 10.69
CA LYS A 301 -27.46 -15.52 9.41
C LYS A 301 -28.55 -16.59 9.55
N GLY A 302 -28.56 -17.36 10.63
CA GLY A 302 -29.40 -18.55 10.78
C GLY A 302 -29.04 -19.63 9.76
N ARG A 303 -27.75 -19.78 9.46
CA ARG A 303 -27.24 -20.70 8.42
C ARG A 303 -26.81 -22.02 9.05
N GLU A 304 -27.16 -23.13 8.41
CA GLU A 304 -26.65 -24.45 8.78
C GLU A 304 -25.12 -24.46 8.68
N LYS A 305 -24.45 -25.02 9.69
CA LYS A 305 -22.97 -25.07 9.77
C LYS A 305 -22.32 -25.80 8.59
N ASP A 306 -23.07 -26.64 7.88
CA ASP A 306 -22.58 -27.43 6.75
C ASP A 306 -22.53 -26.64 5.43
N LYS A 307 -23.12 -25.45 5.37
CA LYS A 307 -23.12 -24.62 4.15
C LYS A 307 -21.94 -23.66 4.14
N PRO A 308 -20.87 -23.94 3.36
CA PRO A 308 -19.63 -23.16 3.41
C PRO A 308 -19.85 -21.70 3.05
N ILE A 309 -19.04 -20.82 3.65
CA ILE A 309 -19.01 -19.38 3.38
C ILE A 309 -17.76 -19.07 2.56
N PRO A 310 -17.84 -18.29 1.46
CA PRO A 310 -16.67 -17.91 0.69
C PRO A 310 -15.78 -16.92 1.45
N LEU A 311 -14.50 -16.96 1.17
CA LEU A 311 -13.50 -16.00 1.63
C LEU A 311 -13.33 -14.87 0.61
N LEU A 312 -13.27 -13.63 1.10
CA LEU A 312 -12.83 -12.49 0.32
C LEU A 312 -11.35 -12.19 0.62
N ILE A 313 -10.59 -11.97 -0.44
CA ILE A 313 -9.15 -11.62 -0.39
C ILE A 313 -8.90 -10.31 -1.14
N HIS A 314 -7.82 -9.61 -0.78
CA HIS A 314 -7.39 -8.37 -1.45
C HIS A 314 -6.22 -8.58 -2.44
N SER A 315 -5.65 -9.79 -2.50
CA SER A 315 -4.53 -10.09 -3.40
C SER A 315 -4.40 -11.58 -3.66
N THR A 316 -4.08 -11.94 -4.90
CA THR A 316 -3.77 -13.32 -5.31
C THR A 316 -2.43 -13.83 -4.76
N ARG A 317 -1.55 -12.94 -4.27
CA ARG A 317 -0.23 -13.31 -3.72
C ARG A 317 -0.31 -14.26 -2.53
N GLY A 318 -1.40 -14.19 -1.75
CA GLY A 318 -1.63 -15.05 -0.59
C GLY A 318 -2.40 -16.35 -0.90
N LEU A 319 -2.82 -16.56 -2.15
CA LEU A 319 -3.73 -17.66 -2.49
C LEU A 319 -3.12 -19.04 -2.18
N SER A 320 -1.83 -19.22 -2.43
CA SER A 320 -1.08 -20.45 -2.13
C SER A 320 -1.02 -20.81 -0.64
N HIS A 321 -1.28 -19.86 0.26
CA HIS A 321 -1.37 -20.12 1.70
C HIS A 321 -2.77 -20.57 2.13
N LEU A 322 -3.80 -20.32 1.30
CA LEU A 322 -5.19 -20.65 1.59
C LEU A 322 -5.61 -21.98 0.96
N VAL A 323 -5.03 -22.32 -0.19
CA VAL A 323 -5.41 -23.48 -1.01
C VAL A 323 -4.22 -24.38 -1.26
N ARG A 324 -4.48 -25.68 -1.46
CA ARG A 324 -3.45 -26.68 -1.70
C ARG A 324 -2.75 -26.47 -3.06
N ASP A 325 -3.54 -26.21 -4.09
CA ASP A 325 -3.09 -26.06 -5.46
C ASP A 325 -4.03 -25.13 -6.23
N VAL A 326 -3.45 -24.37 -7.15
CA VAL A 326 -4.18 -23.53 -8.11
C VAL A 326 -3.95 -24.15 -9.48
N PRO A 327 -4.96 -24.81 -10.08
CA PRO A 327 -4.83 -25.42 -11.39
C PRO A 327 -4.38 -24.40 -12.44
N GLU A 328 -3.50 -24.81 -13.36
CA GLU A 328 -3.01 -23.92 -14.42
C GLU A 328 -4.14 -23.36 -15.29
N ALA A 329 -5.10 -24.21 -15.66
CA ALA A 329 -6.30 -23.80 -16.38
C ALA A 329 -7.14 -22.75 -15.61
N ALA A 330 -7.07 -22.72 -14.27
CA ALA A 330 -7.81 -21.73 -13.48
C ALA A 330 -7.08 -20.36 -13.40
N ARG A 331 -5.80 -20.26 -13.79
CA ARG A 331 -5.05 -18.99 -13.74
C ARG A 331 -5.62 -17.94 -14.69
N GLY A 332 -6.03 -18.34 -15.90
CA GLY A 332 -6.66 -17.43 -16.85
C GLY A 332 -7.94 -16.79 -16.32
N LEU A 333 -8.73 -17.54 -15.52
CA LEU A 333 -9.91 -17.00 -14.85
C LEU A 333 -9.55 -15.98 -13.76
N ILE A 334 -8.49 -16.25 -12.99
CA ILE A 334 -8.02 -15.32 -11.97
C ILE A 334 -7.50 -14.02 -12.61
N GLU A 335 -6.71 -14.12 -13.67
CA GLU A 335 -6.09 -12.96 -14.32
C GLU A 335 -7.10 -12.06 -15.03
N GLN A 336 -8.18 -12.63 -15.59
CA GLN A 336 -9.15 -11.87 -16.40
C GLN A 336 -10.42 -11.48 -15.63
N LEU A 337 -10.82 -12.25 -14.61
CA LEU A 337 -12.11 -12.07 -13.94
C LEU A 337 -11.97 -11.68 -12.45
N TRP A 338 -10.74 -11.61 -11.91
CA TRP A 338 -10.47 -10.98 -10.61
C TRP A 338 -9.66 -9.69 -10.77
N PRO A 339 -9.97 -8.62 -10.01
CA PRO A 339 -11.11 -8.47 -9.09
C PRO A 339 -12.45 -8.56 -9.81
N GLY A 340 -13.48 -9.14 -9.16
CA GLY A 340 -14.81 -9.23 -9.76
C GLY A 340 -15.76 -10.24 -9.12
N ALA A 341 -16.86 -10.47 -9.83
CA ALA A 341 -18.00 -11.27 -9.37
C ALA A 341 -17.84 -12.79 -9.61
N LEU A 342 -16.60 -13.30 -9.63
CA LEU A 342 -16.30 -14.73 -9.74
C LEU A 342 -15.81 -15.30 -8.41
N THR A 343 -16.43 -16.38 -7.95
CA THR A 343 -15.98 -17.17 -6.80
C THR A 343 -15.44 -18.51 -7.28
N LEU A 344 -14.18 -18.80 -6.98
CA LEU A 344 -13.52 -20.04 -7.34
C LEU A 344 -13.42 -20.96 -6.09
N VAL A 345 -13.88 -22.19 -6.22
CA VAL A 345 -13.82 -23.19 -5.15
C VAL A 345 -12.60 -24.10 -5.36
N PHE A 346 -11.66 -24.03 -4.43
CA PHE A 346 -10.40 -24.78 -4.45
C PHE A 346 -10.38 -25.87 -3.38
N ARG A 347 -9.42 -26.79 -3.47
CA ARG A 347 -9.05 -27.67 -2.35
C ARG A 347 -8.32 -26.86 -1.28
N LYS A 348 -8.84 -26.86 -0.05
CA LYS A 348 -8.24 -26.11 1.06
C LYS A 348 -7.02 -26.86 1.63
N HIS A 349 -6.06 -26.13 2.20
CA HIS A 349 -4.98 -26.78 2.95
C HIS A 349 -5.55 -27.47 4.21
N ARG A 350 -5.02 -28.65 4.58
CA ARG A 350 -5.44 -29.34 5.82
C ARG A 350 -5.28 -28.38 7.00
N SER A 351 -6.27 -28.37 7.89
CA SER A 351 -6.36 -27.52 9.10
C SER A 351 -6.73 -26.04 8.89
N SER A 352 -6.90 -25.56 7.65
CA SER A 352 -7.26 -24.16 7.40
C SER A 352 -8.78 -23.95 7.42
N PHE A 353 -9.24 -22.95 8.17
CA PHE A 353 -10.62 -22.43 8.18
C PHE A 353 -11.71 -23.50 8.41
N ALA A 354 -11.52 -24.41 9.36
CA ALA A 354 -12.45 -25.50 9.65
C ALA A 354 -13.87 -24.99 10.00
N GLU A 355 -13.94 -23.81 10.61
CA GLU A 355 -15.17 -23.14 11.03
C GLU A 355 -15.87 -22.42 9.87
N VAL A 356 -15.13 -22.08 8.81
CA VAL A 356 -15.69 -21.42 7.62
C VAL A 356 -16.25 -22.46 6.64
N SER A 357 -15.55 -23.60 6.48
CA SER A 357 -15.97 -24.72 5.66
C SER A 357 -15.61 -26.03 6.34
N SER A 358 -16.61 -26.86 6.63
CA SER A 358 -16.42 -28.21 7.19
C SER A 358 -15.86 -29.22 6.17
N GLY A 359 -16.04 -28.96 4.86
CA GLY A 359 -15.58 -29.83 3.78
C GLY A 359 -14.10 -29.66 3.40
N GLU A 360 -13.65 -30.41 2.39
CA GLU A 360 -12.27 -30.33 1.85
C GLU A 360 -12.03 -29.14 0.92
N THR A 361 -13.07 -28.37 0.62
CA THR A 361 -13.02 -27.27 -0.34
C THR A 361 -13.35 -25.92 0.30
N ILE A 362 -12.87 -24.84 -0.32
CA ILE A 362 -13.12 -23.47 0.12
C ILE A 362 -13.33 -22.57 -1.09
N GLY A 363 -14.39 -21.75 -1.04
CA GLY A 363 -14.67 -20.72 -2.03
C GLY A 363 -13.85 -19.47 -1.74
N ILE A 364 -13.19 -18.90 -2.76
CA ILE A 364 -12.41 -17.67 -2.65
C ILE A 364 -12.85 -16.72 -3.75
N ARG A 365 -12.90 -15.42 -3.44
CA ARG A 365 -13.21 -14.34 -4.37
C ARG A 365 -12.38 -13.10 -4.03
N MET A 366 -11.95 -12.36 -5.05
CA MET A 366 -11.44 -11.01 -4.90
C MET A 366 -12.52 -10.03 -5.39
N PRO A 367 -13.24 -9.30 -4.51
CA PRO A 367 -14.33 -8.42 -4.93
C PRO A 367 -13.79 -7.17 -5.64
N ASP A 368 -14.49 -6.68 -6.66
CA ASP A 368 -14.14 -5.42 -7.36
C ASP A 368 -14.77 -4.19 -6.70
N HIS A 369 -14.46 -3.98 -5.42
CA HIS A 369 -15.02 -2.86 -4.66
C HIS A 369 -13.93 -2.16 -3.84
N THR A 370 -13.58 -0.93 -4.22
CA THR A 370 -12.46 -0.15 -3.67
C THR A 370 -12.43 -0.14 -2.15
N VAL A 371 -13.56 0.18 -1.51
CA VAL A 371 -13.67 0.26 -0.04
C VAL A 371 -13.43 -1.11 0.62
N THR A 372 -13.96 -2.18 0.03
CA THR A 372 -13.87 -3.53 0.63
C THR A 372 -12.49 -4.12 0.43
N LEU A 373 -11.86 -3.86 -0.72
CA LEU A 373 -10.45 -4.16 -0.94
C LEU A 373 -9.57 -3.40 0.05
N ALA A 374 -9.86 -2.13 0.33
CA ALA A 374 -9.12 -1.35 1.33
C ALA A 374 -9.22 -1.94 2.73
N VAL A 375 -10.43 -2.30 3.18
CA VAL A 375 -10.65 -2.98 4.48
C VAL A 375 -9.87 -4.29 4.55
N ILE A 376 -9.99 -5.18 3.55
CA ILE A 376 -9.32 -6.48 3.55
C ILE A 376 -7.78 -6.30 3.47
N SER A 377 -7.31 -5.31 2.72
CA SER A 377 -5.89 -4.99 2.59
C SER A 377 -5.30 -4.47 3.90
N MET A 378 -5.98 -3.57 4.60
CA MET A 378 -5.53 -3.03 5.88
C MET A 378 -5.59 -4.09 6.99
N LEU A 379 -6.64 -4.92 7.00
CA LEU A 379 -6.77 -6.03 7.94
C LEU A 379 -5.68 -7.10 7.73
N ALA A 380 -5.16 -7.23 6.51
CA ALA A 380 -4.20 -8.26 6.10
C ALA A 380 -4.63 -9.70 6.42
N ARG A 381 -5.95 -9.96 6.46
CA ARG A 381 -6.55 -11.29 6.73
C ARG A 381 -7.76 -11.51 5.81
N PRO A 382 -8.03 -12.76 5.40
CA PRO A 382 -9.23 -13.05 4.63
C PRO A 382 -10.49 -12.83 5.47
N LEU A 383 -11.54 -12.32 4.82
CA LEU A 383 -12.86 -12.16 5.43
C LEU A 383 -13.77 -13.29 4.98
N ALA A 384 -14.44 -13.96 5.93
CA ALA A 384 -15.56 -14.85 5.61
C ALA A 384 -16.79 -13.98 5.36
N VAL A 385 -17.33 -14.03 4.13
CA VAL A 385 -18.41 -13.12 3.73
C VAL A 385 -19.59 -13.89 3.15
N THR A 386 -20.78 -13.64 3.69
CA THR A 386 -22.05 -14.10 3.13
C THR A 386 -22.89 -12.90 2.72
N SER A 387 -23.84 -13.06 1.80
CA SER A 387 -24.76 -11.97 1.47
C SER A 387 -25.54 -11.47 2.70
N ALA A 388 -25.66 -10.15 2.82
CA ALA A 388 -26.33 -9.44 3.89
C ALA A 388 -27.86 -9.53 3.71
N ASN A 389 -28.41 -10.67 4.08
CA ASN A 389 -29.86 -10.91 4.20
C ASN A 389 -30.14 -11.88 5.34
N LEU A 390 -31.39 -11.94 5.80
CA LEU A 390 -31.83 -13.12 6.53
C LEU A 390 -31.95 -14.31 5.57
N SER A 391 -31.74 -15.54 6.07
CA SER A 391 -31.84 -16.74 5.24
C SER A 391 -33.19 -16.79 4.52
N GLY A 392 -33.18 -16.93 3.19
CA GLY A 392 -34.39 -16.94 2.35
C GLY A 392 -34.89 -15.57 1.86
N CYS A 393 -34.37 -14.44 2.35
CA CYS A 393 -34.75 -13.09 1.92
C CYS A 393 -33.83 -12.54 0.82
N ALA A 394 -34.24 -11.46 0.14
CA ALA A 394 -33.41 -10.76 -0.84
C ALA A 394 -32.18 -10.09 -0.17
N PRO A 395 -31.00 -10.09 -0.81
CA PRO A 395 -29.79 -9.44 -0.30
C PRO A 395 -29.92 -7.90 -0.26
N ALA A 396 -29.38 -7.27 0.78
CA ALA A 396 -29.34 -5.83 0.90
C ALA A 396 -28.45 -5.19 -0.18
N LEU A 397 -28.92 -4.06 -0.72
CA LEU A 397 -28.24 -3.24 -1.71
C LEU A 397 -27.75 -1.90 -1.15
N THR A 398 -28.20 -1.55 0.05
CA THR A 398 -27.84 -0.32 0.75
C THR A 398 -27.52 -0.60 2.22
N ALA A 399 -26.77 0.31 2.85
CA ALA A 399 -26.51 0.25 4.29
C ALA A 399 -27.80 0.30 5.12
N ALA A 400 -28.79 1.08 4.69
CA ALA A 400 -30.09 1.17 5.35
C ALA A 400 -30.83 -0.19 5.34
N GLU A 401 -30.88 -0.87 4.20
CA GLU A 401 -31.48 -2.21 4.08
C GLU A 401 -30.75 -3.27 4.94
N ALA A 402 -29.42 -3.15 5.07
CA ALA A 402 -28.63 -4.00 5.95
C ALA A 402 -28.94 -3.73 7.43
N LEU A 403 -29.08 -2.46 7.83
CA LEU A 403 -29.46 -2.06 9.18
C LEU A 403 -30.88 -2.53 9.53
N GLU A 404 -31.85 -2.41 8.62
CA GLU A 404 -33.21 -2.92 8.82
C GLU A 404 -33.23 -4.45 8.98
N SER A 405 -32.43 -5.15 8.17
CA SER A 405 -32.38 -6.61 8.18
C SER A 405 -31.76 -7.18 9.45
N PHE A 406 -30.69 -6.56 9.95
CA PHE A 406 -29.88 -7.15 11.03
C PHE A 406 -30.02 -6.43 12.36
N GLY A 407 -30.31 -5.13 12.37
CA GLY A 407 -30.38 -4.30 13.57
C GLY A 407 -29.17 -4.54 14.47
N ASP A 408 -29.40 -4.63 15.78
CA ASP A 408 -28.38 -4.79 16.83
C ASP A 408 -27.61 -6.13 16.82
N ARG A 409 -27.82 -6.99 15.82
CA ARG A 409 -27.11 -8.26 15.69
C ARG A 409 -25.69 -8.11 15.16
N ILE A 410 -25.41 -7.00 14.47
CA ILE A 410 -24.12 -6.70 13.83
C ILE A 410 -23.47 -5.51 14.53
N ASP A 411 -22.15 -5.39 14.47
CA ASP A 411 -21.44 -4.35 15.21
C ASP A 411 -21.28 -3.06 14.39
N CYS A 412 -21.18 -3.21 13.06
CA CYS A 412 -20.98 -2.08 12.16
C CYS A 412 -21.60 -2.30 10.78
N VAL A 413 -21.99 -1.19 10.14
CA VAL A 413 -22.34 -1.11 8.72
C VAL A 413 -21.48 -0.03 8.08
N LEU A 414 -20.74 -0.40 7.03
CA LEU A 414 -19.95 0.53 6.24
C LEU A 414 -20.79 1.00 5.06
N ASP A 415 -21.25 2.24 5.11
CA ASP A 415 -22.08 2.86 4.08
C ASP A 415 -21.20 3.49 2.99
N ALA A 416 -21.09 2.81 1.86
CA ALA A 416 -20.46 3.34 0.65
C ALA A 416 -21.48 3.56 -0.49
N GLY A 417 -22.76 3.76 -0.15
CA GLY A 417 -23.83 3.93 -1.12
C GLY A 417 -24.42 2.61 -1.63
N ARG A 418 -25.11 2.68 -2.77
CA ARG A 418 -25.89 1.57 -3.34
C ARG A 418 -25.01 0.65 -4.19
N THR A 419 -25.06 -0.66 -3.95
CA THR A 419 -24.37 -1.66 -4.78
C THR A 419 -25.13 -1.91 -6.09
N PRO A 420 -24.46 -2.36 -7.17
CA PRO A 420 -25.08 -2.59 -8.48
C PRO A 420 -26.28 -3.56 -8.45
N GLY A 421 -26.27 -4.57 -7.57
CA GLY A 421 -27.45 -5.34 -7.19
C GLY A 421 -28.05 -6.28 -8.25
N GLU A 422 -27.43 -6.41 -9.42
CA GLU A 422 -28.03 -7.14 -10.54
C GLU A 422 -28.07 -8.66 -10.31
N LYS A 423 -26.95 -9.27 -9.88
CA LYS A 423 -26.82 -10.71 -9.62
C LYS A 423 -25.73 -11.00 -8.57
N VAL A 424 -25.86 -12.10 -7.83
CA VAL A 424 -24.80 -12.60 -6.93
C VAL A 424 -23.61 -13.13 -7.73
N SER A 425 -22.47 -13.39 -7.07
CA SER A 425 -21.29 -13.94 -7.74
C SER A 425 -21.54 -15.32 -8.37
N THR A 426 -20.90 -15.55 -9.51
CA THR A 426 -20.83 -16.88 -10.13
C THR A 426 -19.89 -17.77 -9.34
N VAL A 427 -20.26 -19.02 -9.09
CA VAL A 427 -19.47 -19.97 -8.30
C VAL A 427 -19.03 -21.12 -9.21
N LEU A 428 -17.72 -21.25 -9.41
CA LEU A 428 -17.09 -22.30 -10.20
C LEU A 428 -16.18 -23.15 -9.31
N SER A 429 -16.37 -24.47 -9.32
CA SER A 429 -15.47 -25.42 -8.70
C SER A 429 -14.30 -25.75 -9.62
N VAL A 430 -13.10 -25.44 -9.13
CA VAL A 430 -11.81 -25.80 -9.76
C VAL A 430 -11.04 -26.81 -8.91
N ALA A 431 -11.68 -27.38 -7.88
CA ALA A 431 -11.09 -28.38 -6.99
C ALA A 431 -10.86 -29.74 -7.69
N GLU A 432 -11.55 -29.99 -8.80
CA GLU A 432 -11.45 -31.21 -9.61
C GLU A 432 -11.52 -30.83 -11.08
N SER A 433 -10.93 -31.67 -11.93
CA SER A 433 -11.08 -31.58 -13.39
C SER A 433 -12.00 -32.72 -13.86
N PRO A 434 -13.00 -32.45 -14.71
CA PRO A 434 -13.32 -31.15 -15.29
C PRO A 434 -14.02 -30.17 -14.30
N PHE A 435 -13.80 -28.87 -14.49
CA PHE A 435 -14.36 -27.79 -13.67
C PHE A 435 -15.88 -27.77 -13.74
N ARG A 436 -16.54 -27.52 -12.60
CA ARG A 436 -18.01 -27.59 -12.49
C ARG A 436 -18.59 -26.26 -12.03
N VAL A 437 -19.57 -25.76 -12.75
CA VAL A 437 -20.29 -24.54 -12.34
C VAL A 437 -21.31 -24.94 -11.27
N LEU A 438 -21.14 -24.40 -10.06
CA LEU A 438 -22.02 -24.67 -8.93
C LEU A 438 -23.19 -23.69 -8.85
N ARG A 439 -22.98 -22.46 -9.34
CA ARG A 439 -24.01 -21.43 -9.41
C ARG A 439 -23.68 -20.40 -10.47
N GLU A 440 -24.62 -20.13 -11.38
CA GLU A 440 -24.51 -18.99 -12.30
C GLU A 440 -24.92 -17.68 -11.61
N GLY A 441 -24.18 -16.61 -11.88
CA GLY A 441 -24.33 -15.30 -11.24
C GLY A 441 -24.09 -14.16 -12.23
N ALA A 442 -23.37 -13.13 -11.81
CA ALA A 442 -23.06 -11.97 -12.64
C ALA A 442 -22.12 -12.29 -13.82
N ILE A 443 -21.22 -13.28 -13.67
CA ILE A 443 -20.38 -13.77 -14.76
C ILE A 443 -21.10 -14.91 -15.48
N SER A 444 -21.35 -14.73 -16.78
CA SER A 444 -22.08 -15.70 -17.59
C SER A 444 -21.24 -16.96 -17.89
N LEU A 445 -21.94 -18.08 -18.13
CA LEU A 445 -21.29 -19.32 -18.59
C LEU A 445 -20.49 -19.13 -19.88
N ALA A 446 -20.95 -18.26 -20.79
CA ALA A 446 -20.27 -17.97 -22.04
C ALA A 446 -18.89 -17.32 -21.81
N GLN A 447 -18.79 -16.39 -20.85
CA GLN A 447 -17.52 -15.76 -20.46
C GLN A 447 -16.54 -16.77 -19.86
N ILE A 448 -17.03 -17.70 -19.02
CA ILE A 448 -16.17 -18.75 -18.45
C ILE A 448 -15.69 -19.70 -19.56
N LYS A 449 -16.59 -20.12 -20.46
CA LYS A 449 -16.26 -20.99 -21.61
C LYS A 449 -15.21 -20.37 -22.53
N ALA A 450 -15.26 -19.06 -22.75
CA ALA A 450 -14.27 -18.38 -23.60
C ALA A 450 -12.83 -18.49 -23.06
N ILE A 451 -12.65 -18.70 -21.75
CA ILE A 451 -11.33 -18.75 -21.10
C ILE A 451 -10.88 -20.21 -20.88
N VAL A 452 -11.80 -21.10 -20.49
CA VAL A 452 -11.46 -22.47 -20.04
C VAL A 452 -12.30 -23.56 -20.71
N ALA A 453 -12.63 -23.41 -21.99
CA ALA A 453 -13.46 -24.35 -22.75
C ALA A 453 -13.05 -25.83 -22.54
N ASP A 454 -11.76 -26.14 -22.64
CA ASP A 454 -11.24 -27.52 -22.58
C ASP A 454 -11.24 -28.12 -21.18
N ALA A 455 -11.39 -27.30 -20.13
CA ALA A 455 -11.34 -27.72 -18.74
C ALA A 455 -12.72 -27.75 -18.07
N LEU A 456 -13.78 -27.33 -18.74
CA LEU A 456 -15.15 -27.34 -18.21
C LEU A 456 -15.82 -28.71 -18.38
N ALA A 457 -16.65 -29.09 -17.41
CA ALA A 457 -17.48 -30.27 -17.53
C ALA A 457 -18.59 -30.00 -18.56
N ASP A 458 -18.89 -31.01 -19.39
CA ASP A 458 -20.09 -30.98 -20.23
C ASP A 458 -21.32 -30.85 -19.31
N LEU A 459 -22.16 -29.85 -19.59
CA LEU A 459 -23.34 -29.50 -18.80
C LEU A 459 -24.49 -30.48 -19.02
#